data_AF-A0AAD5ZKV1-F1
#
_entry.id   AF-A0AAD5ZKV1-F1
#
_cell.length_a   1.000
_cell.length_b   1.000
_cell.length_c   1.000
_cell.angle_alpha   90.00
_cell.angle_beta   90.00
_cell.angle_gamma   90.00
#
_symmetry.space_group_name_H-M   'P 1'
#
loop_
_entity.id
_entity.type
_entity.pdbx_description
1 polymer ?
#
loop_
_entity_poly.entity_id
_entity_poly.type
_entity_poly.pdbx_seq_one_letter_code
_entity_poly.pdbx_strand_id
1 'polypeptide(L)'
;MGGRPSMEGDVYSYGILLLEIFTGVSPTDERLRDSVSLHKHVEIAYPEQVMDIIDTKLFSTVNREANTYASENVFGCLLLVIQCGLLCSKESPKERITIKDAVKELNSAWKKLLG
;
A
#
# COMPACT_ATOMS: atom_id res chain seq x y z
N MET A 1 -9.56 9.10 -21.22
CA MET A 1 -10.61 8.47 -20.38
C MET A 1 -10.89 9.39 -19.22
N GLY A 2 -12.16 9.72 -18.96
CA GLY A 2 -12.55 10.52 -17.81
C GLY A 2 -13.97 10.16 -17.44
N GLY A 3 -14.12 9.35 -16.38
CA GLY A 3 -15.41 9.13 -15.73
C GLY A 3 -15.81 10.38 -14.94
N ARG A 4 -17.08 10.44 -14.52
CA ARG A 4 -17.49 11.48 -13.55
C ARG A 4 -16.73 11.25 -12.24
N PRO A 5 -16.20 12.30 -11.60
CA PRO A 5 -15.62 12.20 -10.26
C PRO A 5 -16.60 11.51 -9.30
N SER A 6 -16.08 10.64 -8.44
CA SER A 6 -16.87 9.90 -7.46
C SER A 6 -16.02 9.60 -6.22
N MET A 7 -16.68 9.36 -5.09
CA MET A 7 -16.00 9.01 -3.84
C MET A 7 -15.16 7.73 -4.00
N GLU A 8 -15.64 6.77 -4.78
CA GLU A 8 -14.93 5.53 -5.07
C GLU A 8 -13.69 5.78 -5.95
N GLY A 9 -13.76 6.76 -6.86
CA GLY A 9 -12.60 7.22 -7.64
C GLY A 9 -11.53 7.88 -6.78
N ASP A 10 -11.93 8.69 -5.80
CA ASP A 10 -11.02 9.29 -4.83
C ASP A 10 -10.35 8.21 -3.96
N VAL A 11 -11.12 7.21 -3.51
CA VAL A 11 -10.57 6.05 -2.76
C VAL A 11 -9.59 5.25 -3.60
N TYR A 12 -9.86 5.03 -4.89
CA TYR A 12 -8.92 4.35 -5.78
C TYR A 12 -7.59 5.11 -5.86
N SER A 13 -7.67 6.41 -6.11
CA SER A 13 -6.50 7.28 -6.23
C SER A 13 -5.70 7.32 -4.93
N TYR A 14 -6.40 7.34 -3.79
CA TYR A 14 -5.80 7.20 -2.46
C TYR A 14 -5.06 5.87 -2.28
N GLY A 15 -5.67 4.76 -2.71
CA GLY A 15 -5.04 3.44 -2.68
C GLY A 15 -3.76 3.39 -3.51
N ILE A 16 -3.79 3.93 -4.74
CA ILE A 16 -2.60 4.01 -5.60
C ILE A 16 -1.51 4.88 -4.96
N LEU A 17 -1.87 6.02 -4.37
CA LEU A 17 -0.92 6.90 -3.69
C LEU A 17 -0.25 6.18 -2.50
N LEU A 18 -1.01 5.43 -1.70
CA LEU A 18 -0.44 4.62 -0.63
C LEU A 18 0.58 3.62 -1.17
N LEU A 19 0.24 2.88 -2.24
CA LEU A 19 1.16 1.93 -2.85
C LEU A 19 2.42 2.60 -3.41
N GLU A 20 2.27 3.77 -4.04
CA GLU A 20 3.40 4.57 -4.56
C GLU A 20 4.35 5.00 -3.44
N ILE A 21 3.82 5.49 -2.31
CA ILE A 21 4.64 5.94 -1.17
C ILE A 21 5.49 4.79 -0.62
N PHE A 22 4.92 3.59 -0.47
CA PHE A 22 5.61 2.49 0.18
C PHE A 22 6.54 1.70 -0.75
N THR A 23 6.27 1.71 -2.06
CA THR A 23 7.13 1.05 -3.06
C THR A 23 8.17 1.99 -3.66
N GLY A 24 7.93 3.31 -3.61
CA GLY A 24 8.73 4.29 -4.35
C GLY A 24 8.58 4.15 -5.87
N VAL A 25 7.54 3.48 -6.35
CA VAL A 25 7.28 3.24 -7.79
C VAL A 25 6.12 4.13 -8.23
N SER A 26 6.38 4.99 -9.21
CA SER A 26 5.32 5.82 -9.77
C SER A 26 4.30 4.98 -10.56
N PRO A 27 2.99 5.28 -10.53
CA PRO A 27 1.98 4.57 -11.30
C PRO A 27 2.22 4.64 -12.83
N THR A 28 2.99 5.64 -13.28
CA THR A 28 3.39 5.84 -14.68
C THR A 28 4.84 5.48 -14.95
N ASP A 29 5.50 4.80 -14.00
CA ASP A 29 6.91 4.42 -14.13
C ASP A 29 7.13 3.50 -15.33
N GLU A 30 8.24 3.71 -16.04
CA GLU A 30 8.59 2.92 -17.21
C GLU A 30 8.79 1.43 -16.89
N ARG A 31 9.15 1.11 -15.64
CA ARG A 31 9.29 -0.27 -15.16
C ARG A 31 7.99 -1.06 -15.17
N LEU A 32 6.83 -0.39 -15.19
CA LEU A 32 5.50 -1.00 -15.22
C LEU A 32 4.95 -1.20 -16.66
N ARG A 33 5.75 -0.89 -17.69
CA ARG A 33 5.31 -0.81 -19.10
C ARG A 33 4.71 -2.10 -19.68
N ASP A 34 4.91 -3.26 -19.05
CA ASP A 34 4.33 -4.54 -19.47
C ASP A 34 2.85 -4.73 -19.08
N SER A 35 2.07 -3.64 -19.03
CA SER A 35 0.62 -3.62 -18.77
C SER A 35 0.21 -3.94 -17.33
N VAL A 36 1.14 -4.03 -16.39
CA VAL A 36 0.85 -4.34 -15.00
C VAL A 36 0.68 -3.01 -14.25
N SER A 37 -0.56 -2.68 -13.87
CA SER A 37 -0.82 -1.51 -13.00
C SER A 37 -0.02 -1.63 -11.69
N LEU A 38 0.29 -0.50 -11.04
CA LEU A 38 0.97 -0.53 -9.74
C LEU A 38 0.23 -1.43 -8.73
N HIS A 39 -1.11 -1.39 -8.74
CA HIS A 39 -1.93 -2.31 -7.97
C HIS A 39 -1.56 -3.77 -8.23
N LYS A 40 -1.50 -4.18 -9.51
CA LYS A 40 -1.24 -5.56 -9.87
C LYS A 40 0.20 -5.99 -9.56
N HIS A 41 1.15 -5.07 -9.71
CA HIS A 41 2.55 -5.29 -9.34
C HIS A 41 2.67 -5.63 -7.85
N VAL A 42 2.00 -4.85 -7.00
CA VAL A 42 1.98 -5.08 -5.55
C VAL A 42 1.16 -6.33 -5.19
N GLU A 43 0.02 -6.56 -5.85
CA GLU A 43 -0.85 -7.72 -5.58
C GLU A 43 -0.12 -9.06 -5.81
N ILE A 44 0.77 -9.13 -6.81
CA ILE A 44 1.55 -10.34 -7.10
C ILE A 44 2.59 -10.63 -6.01
N ALA A 45 3.18 -9.58 -5.41
CA ALA A 45 4.19 -9.73 -4.37
C ALA A 45 3.57 -9.96 -2.98
N TYR A 46 2.31 -9.58 -2.77
CA TYR A 46 1.68 -9.62 -1.46
C TYR A 46 1.11 -11.02 -1.12
N PRO A 47 1.24 -11.51 0.14
CA PRO A 47 2.03 -10.94 1.24
C PRO A 47 3.49 -11.41 1.29
N GLU A 48 3.86 -12.53 0.66
CA GLU A 48 5.13 -13.22 0.95
C GLU A 48 6.38 -12.49 0.44
N GLN A 49 6.27 -11.78 -0.68
CA GLN A 49 7.38 -11.08 -1.36
C GLN A 49 7.26 -9.55 -1.21
N VAL A 50 6.43 -9.06 -0.29
CA VAL A 50 6.18 -7.61 -0.13
C VAL A 50 7.48 -6.84 0.15
N MET A 51 8.42 -7.45 0.87
CA MET A 51 9.70 -6.83 1.23
C MET A 51 10.59 -6.54 0.02
N ASP A 52 10.45 -7.30 -1.06
CA ASP A 52 11.27 -7.15 -2.26
C ASP A 52 10.88 -5.92 -3.08
N ILE A 53 9.67 -5.40 -2.86
CA ILE A 53 9.11 -4.27 -3.60
C ILE A 53 8.98 -2.99 -2.76
N ILE A 54 9.29 -3.03 -1.45
CA ILE A 54 9.29 -1.84 -0.61
C ILE A 54 10.49 -0.96 -0.93
N ASP A 55 10.28 0.36 -0.87
CA ASP A 55 11.38 1.30 -0.98
C ASP A 55 12.39 1.07 0.16
N THR A 56 13.57 0.58 -0.23
CA THR A 56 14.70 0.35 0.67
C THR A 56 15.10 1.58 1.50
N LYS A 57 14.87 2.81 1.01
CA LYS A 57 15.12 4.05 1.76
C LYS A 57 14.11 4.24 2.89
N LEU A 58 12.84 3.91 2.63
CA LEU A 58 11.80 3.91 3.64
C LEU A 58 12.11 2.84 4.71
N PHE A 59 12.41 1.62 4.28
CA PHE A 59 12.68 0.51 5.20
C PHE A 59 13.95 0.72 6.05
N SER A 60 15.04 1.21 5.46
CA SER A 60 16.29 1.46 6.18
C SER A 60 16.19 2.58 7.21
N THR A 61 15.34 3.58 6.98
CA THR A 61 15.05 4.64 7.96
C THR A 61 14.35 4.05 9.18
N VAL A 62 13.33 3.22 8.95
CA VAL A 62 12.57 2.56 10.03
C VAL A 62 13.44 1.55 10.80
N ASN A 63 14.28 0.79 10.09
CA ASN A 63 15.10 -0.25 10.71
C ASN A 63 16.30 0.30 11.51
N ARG A 64 16.84 1.48 11.15
CA ARG A 64 17.90 2.14 11.95
C ARG A 64 17.45 2.52 13.36
N GLU A 65 16.15 2.70 13.56
CA GLU A 65 15.55 3.11 14.83
C GLU A 65 14.95 1.91 15.61
N ALA A 66 14.89 0.73 14.98
CA ALA A 66 14.18 -0.45 15.48
C ALA A 66 15.14 -1.51 16.05
N ASN A 67 14.88 -1.99 17.27
CA ASN A 67 15.46 -3.25 17.77
C ASN A 67 14.76 -4.47 17.12
N THR A 68 15.24 -5.70 17.33
CA THR A 68 14.69 -6.93 16.70
C THR A 68 13.18 -7.12 16.86
N TYR A 69 12.59 -6.79 18.03
CA TYR A 69 11.14 -6.81 18.24
C TYR A 69 10.38 -5.75 17.43
N ALA A 70 11.00 -4.59 17.18
CA ALA A 70 10.44 -3.57 16.31
C ALA A 70 10.45 -4.02 14.84
N SER A 71 11.30 -4.96 14.44
CA SER A 71 11.26 -5.53 13.08
C SER A 71 9.96 -6.29 12.76
N GLU A 72 9.41 -7.08 13.70
CA GLU A 72 8.16 -7.82 13.47
C GLU A 72 6.93 -6.89 13.45
N ASN A 73 6.91 -5.89 14.31
CA ASN A 73 5.85 -4.89 14.36
C ASN A 73 5.87 -3.97 13.13
N VAL A 74 7.05 -3.57 12.68
CA VAL A 74 7.24 -2.84 11.42
C VAL A 74 6.75 -3.67 10.24
N PHE A 75 7.12 -4.95 10.17
CA PHE A 75 6.67 -5.84 9.11
C PHE A 75 5.14 -6.03 9.11
N GLY A 76 4.55 -6.26 10.29
CA GLY A 76 3.10 -6.36 10.44
C GLY A 76 2.36 -5.06 10.08
N CYS A 77 2.90 -3.90 10.47
CA CYS A 77 2.38 -2.59 10.07
C CYS A 77 2.38 -2.44 8.55
N LEU A 78 3.52 -2.74 7.92
CA LEU A 78 3.69 -2.66 6.48
C LEU A 78 2.67 -3.53 5.73
N LEU A 79 2.49 -4.77 6.14
CA LEU A 79 1.49 -5.67 5.54
C LEU A 79 0.08 -5.06 5.59
N LEU A 80 -0.31 -4.49 6.72
CA LEU A 80 -1.63 -3.87 6.89
C LEU A 80 -1.78 -2.61 6.00
N VAL A 81 -0.74 -1.79 5.88
CA VAL A 81 -0.78 -0.61 5.00
C VAL A 81 -0.89 -1.00 3.54
N ILE A 82 -0.09 -1.98 3.09
CA ILE A 82 -0.16 -2.48 1.71
C ILE A 82 -1.51 -3.12 1.42
N GLN A 83 -2.04 -3.93 2.34
CA GLN A 83 -3.38 -4.50 2.23
C GLN A 83 -4.45 -3.40 2.09
N CYS A 84 -4.37 -2.33 2.89
CA CYS A 84 -5.26 -1.18 2.77
C CYS A 84 -5.17 -0.53 1.37
N GLY A 85 -3.95 -0.31 0.87
CA GLY A 85 -3.72 0.19 -0.49
C GLY A 85 -4.35 -0.69 -1.58
N LEU A 86 -4.19 -2.02 -1.48
CA LEU A 86 -4.78 -2.98 -2.40
C LEU A 86 -6.32 -2.98 -2.33
N LEU A 87 -6.91 -2.97 -1.14
CA LEU A 87 -8.36 -2.92 -0.96
C LEU A 87 -8.98 -1.60 -1.48
N CYS A 88 -8.27 -0.47 -1.32
CA CYS A 88 -8.73 0.81 -1.84
C CYS A 88 -8.66 0.89 -3.38
N SER A 89 -7.68 0.22 -3.99
CA SER A 89 -7.37 0.34 -5.42
C SER A 89 -7.89 -0.83 -6.27
N LYS A 90 -8.87 -1.60 -5.80
CA LYS A 90 -9.56 -2.62 -6.62
C LYS A 90 -10.16 -1.99 -7.87
N GLU A 91 -10.11 -2.69 -9.00
CA GLU A 91 -10.63 -2.16 -10.28
C GLU A 91 -12.13 -1.87 -10.22
N SER A 92 -12.91 -2.79 -9.64
CA SER A 92 -14.34 -2.61 -9.42
C SER A 92 -14.61 -1.63 -8.27
N PRO A 93 -15.36 -0.53 -8.50
CA PRO A 93 -15.75 0.39 -7.43
C PRO A 93 -16.50 -0.27 -6.26
N LYS A 94 -17.23 -1.36 -6.52
CA LYS A 94 -18.03 -2.08 -5.51
C LYS A 94 -17.20 -2.95 -4.57
N GLU A 95 -15.99 -3.29 -4.98
CA GLU A 95 -15.06 -4.12 -4.18
C GLU A 95 -14.10 -3.25 -3.37
N ARG A 96 -14.11 -1.92 -3.59
CA ARG A 96 -13.29 -0.98 -2.83
C ARG A 96 -13.88 -0.79 -1.44
N ILE A 97 -13.02 -0.83 -0.43
CA ILE A 97 -13.39 -0.43 0.92
C ILE A 97 -13.72 1.07 0.96
N THR A 98 -14.51 1.51 1.93
CA THR A 98 -14.78 2.94 2.09
C THR A 98 -13.57 3.65 2.70
N ILE A 99 -13.48 4.98 2.55
CA ILE A 99 -12.42 5.75 3.23
C ILE A 99 -12.47 5.58 4.76
N LYS A 100 -13.68 5.39 5.33
CA LYS A 100 -13.86 5.13 6.75
C LYS A 100 -13.21 3.80 7.16
N ASP A 101 -13.31 2.78 6.32
CA ASP A 101 -12.71 1.47 6.57
C ASP A 101 -11.20 1.52 6.34
N ALA A 102 -10.72 2.23 5.31
CA ALA A 102 -9.29 2.49 5.10
C ALA A 102 -8.63 3.14 6.33
N VAL A 103 -9.29 4.14 6.93
CA VAL A 103 -8.81 4.77 8.17
C VAL A 103 -8.76 3.77 9.33
N LYS A 104 -9.70 2.81 9.43
CA LYS A 104 -9.64 1.78 10.47
C LYS A 104 -8.44 0.85 10.26
N GLU A 105 -8.20 0.41 9.03
CA GLU A 105 -7.05 -0.44 8.69
C GLU A 105 -5.72 0.26 9.01
N LEU A 106 -5.59 1.53 8.65
CA LEU A 106 -4.38 2.31 8.96
C LEU A 106 -4.21 2.56 10.47
N ASN A 107 -5.29 2.75 11.21
CA ASN A 107 -5.22 2.81 12.67
C ASN A 107 -4.77 1.46 13.28
N SER A 108 -5.18 0.33 12.70
CA SER A 108 -4.69 -0.99 13.11
C SER A 108 -3.20 -1.15 12.80
N ALA A 109 -2.75 -0.69 11.62
CA ALA A 109 -1.33 -0.68 11.25
C ALA A 109 -0.50 0.19 12.22
N TRP A 110 -0.99 1.38 12.55
CA TRP A 110 -0.36 2.27 13.51
C TRP A 110 -0.21 1.63 14.90
N LYS A 111 -1.26 0.98 15.40
CA LYS A 111 -1.19 0.24 16.67
C LYS A 111 -0.16 -0.90 16.59
N LYS A 112 -0.16 -1.64 15.48
CA LYS A 112 0.79 -2.74 15.26
C LYS A 112 2.23 -2.26 15.26
N LEU A 113 2.50 -1.06 14.73
CA LEU A 113 3.83 -0.44 14.74
C LEU A 113 4.31 -0.13 16.17
N LEU A 114 3.41 0.32 17.05
CA LEU A 114 3.76 0.79 18.40
C LEU A 114 3.91 -0.33 19.45
N GLY A 115 3.40 -1.54 19.18
CA GLY A 115 3.38 -2.65 20.13
C GLY A 115 2.09 -2.68 20.94
#